data_AF-A0A2M7A4B6-F1
#
_entry.id   AF-A0A2M7A4B6-F1
#
_cell.length_a   1.000
_cell.length_b   1.000
_cell.length_c   1.000
_cell.angle_alpha   90.00
_cell.angle_beta   90.00
_cell.angle_gamma   90.00
#
_symmetry.space_group_name_H-M   'P 1'
#
loop_
_entity.id
_entity.type
_entity.pdbx_description
1 polymer ?
#
loop_
_entity_poly.entity_id
_entity_poly.type
_entity_poly.pdbx_seq_one_letter_code
_entity_poly.pdbx_strand_id
1 'polypeptide(L)'
;MKGVLRRYPIKSVMNDKAFFSGKEHVIGGKAYFLNDIEKGILREKFKDQRIHFALVCASGGCPPLQSKAFTASGLDSRLDAAAKAFIADSQSPK
;
A
#
# COMPACT_ATOMS: atom_id res chain seq x y z
N MET A 1 3.09 -8.62 15.35
CA MET A 1 2.10 -7.57 14.98
C MET A 1 0.68 -8.13 15.13
N LYS A 2 -0.10 -7.70 16.14
CA LYS A 2 -1.52 -8.09 16.31
C LYS A 2 -2.41 -6.93 15.80
N GLY A 3 -2.47 -6.76 14.48
CA GLY A 3 -3.17 -5.69 13.77
C GLY A 3 -4.69 -5.84 13.79
N VAL A 4 -5.27 -6.17 12.64
CA VAL A 4 -6.71 -6.44 12.46
C VAL A 4 -7.25 -7.53 13.39
N LEU A 5 -6.41 -8.51 13.76
CA LEU A 5 -6.77 -9.62 14.65
C LEU A 5 -7.27 -9.17 16.03
N ARG A 6 -6.85 -8.00 16.53
CA ARG A 6 -7.34 -7.46 17.81
C ARG A 6 -8.78 -6.97 17.75
N ARG A 7 -9.30 -6.71 16.55
CA ARG A 7 -10.65 -6.22 16.30
C ARG A 7 -11.53 -7.28 15.66
N TYR A 8 -11.08 -8.53 15.64
CA TYR A 8 -11.89 -9.63 15.12
C TYR A 8 -13.08 -9.91 16.06
N PRO A 9 -14.29 -10.14 15.52
CA PRO A 9 -14.66 -10.09 14.11
C PRO A 9 -15.00 -8.67 13.65
N ILE A 10 -14.21 -8.13 12.72
CA ILE A 10 -14.52 -6.88 12.02
C ILE A 10 -14.85 -7.21 10.57
N LYS A 11 -15.98 -6.68 10.06
CA LYS A 11 -16.42 -6.93 8.69
C LYS A 11 -15.52 -6.28 7.63
N SER A 12 -14.91 -5.14 7.97
CA SER A 12 -13.97 -4.43 7.10
C SER A 12 -13.07 -3.52 7.92
N VAL A 13 -11.78 -3.46 7.59
CA VAL A 13 -10.82 -2.52 8.21
C VAL A 13 -11.23 -1.06 7.99
N MET A 14 -12.01 -0.77 6.94
CA MET A 14 -12.55 0.56 6.65
C MET A 14 -13.57 1.04 7.69
N ASN A 15 -14.20 0.11 8.42
CA ASN A 15 -15.14 0.47 9.49
C ASN A 15 -14.42 1.01 10.73
N ASP A 16 -13.08 0.93 10.77
CA ASP A 16 -12.29 1.47 11.84
C ASP A 16 -11.52 2.71 11.40
N LYS A 17 -12.02 3.88 11.80
CA LYS A 17 -11.46 5.19 11.43
C LYS A 17 -10.01 5.38 11.88
N ALA A 18 -9.59 4.67 12.93
CA ALA A 18 -8.24 4.77 13.47
C ALA A 18 -7.26 3.76 12.84
N PHE A 19 -7.71 2.88 11.95
CA PHE A 19 -6.85 1.82 11.39
C PHE A 19 -5.64 2.37 10.63
N PHE A 20 -5.84 3.38 9.78
CA PHE A 20 -4.78 3.97 8.95
C PHE A 20 -4.15 5.23 9.55
N SER A 21 -4.88 5.94 10.40
CA SER A 21 -4.46 7.24 10.96
C SER A 21 -4.16 7.24 12.45
N GLY A 22 -4.66 6.25 13.20
CA GLY A 22 -4.60 6.26 14.66
C GLY A 22 -3.66 5.21 15.26
N LYS A 23 -3.07 4.33 14.44
CA LYS A 23 -2.14 3.31 14.92
C LYS A 23 -0.70 3.65 14.56
N GLU A 24 0.09 3.84 15.60
CA GLU A 24 1.51 4.17 15.50
C GLU A 24 2.33 2.90 15.23
N HIS A 25 3.20 2.97 14.23
CA HIS A 25 4.12 1.91 13.83
C HIS A 25 5.55 2.43 13.97
N VAL A 26 6.34 1.80 14.85
CA VAL A 26 7.76 2.17 15.01
C VAL A 26 8.59 1.49 13.93
N ILE A 27 9.19 2.30 13.06
CA ILE A 27 10.04 1.89 11.95
C ILE A 27 11.36 2.66 12.05
N GLY A 28 12.48 1.95 12.23
CA GLY A 28 13.80 2.60 12.36
C GLY A 28 13.89 3.58 13.54
N GLY A 29 13.20 3.28 14.65
CA GLY A 29 13.18 4.12 15.85
C GLY A 29 12.25 5.35 15.78
N LYS A 30 11.58 5.58 14.66
CA LYS A 30 10.57 6.64 14.52
C LYS A 30 9.18 6.05 14.40
N ALA A 31 8.23 6.73 15.02
CA ALA A 31 6.83 6.42 14.93
C ALA A 31 6.20 6.99 13.67
N TYR A 32 5.36 6.20 13.01
CA TYR A 32 4.62 6.60 11.82
C TYR A 32 3.18 6.10 11.88
N PHE A 33 2.24 6.90 11.40
CA PHE A 33 0.93 6.40 10.96
C PHE A 33 1.03 5.91 9.51
N LEU A 34 0.18 4.95 9.11
CA LEU A 34 0.21 4.42 7.74
C LEU A 34 -0.06 5.52 6.71
N ASN A 35 -0.99 6.43 7.01
CA ASN A 35 -1.27 7.60 6.16
C ASN A 35 -0.07 8.54 6.01
N ASP A 36 0.77 8.69 7.04
CA ASP A 36 1.95 9.57 6.97
C ASP A 36 3.00 9.00 6.03
N ILE A 37 3.17 7.68 6.06
CA ILE A 37 4.09 6.98 5.15
C ILE A 37 3.65 7.22 3.71
N GLU A 38 2.36 7.03 3.41
CA GLU A 38 1.86 7.22 2.05
C GLU A 38 1.90 8.68 1.61
N LYS A 39 1.29 9.59 2.36
CA LYS A 39 1.10 10.97 1.92
C LYS A 39 2.33 11.84 2.20
N GLY A 40 2.82 11.83 3.44
CA GLY A 40 3.90 12.72 3.89
C GLY A 40 5.31 12.28 3.49
N ILE A 41 5.52 10.99 3.21
CA ILE A 41 6.83 10.50 2.77
C ILE A 41 6.80 10.16 1.29
N LEU A 42 5.94 9.21 0.90
CA LEU A 42 6.04 8.61 -0.43
C LEU A 42 5.55 9.56 -1.53
N ARG A 43 4.34 10.11 -1.40
CA ARG A 43 3.77 11.03 -2.42
C ARG A 43 4.52 12.36 -2.50
N GLU A 44 4.87 12.96 -1.37
CA GLU A 44 5.57 14.26 -1.34
C GLU A 44 7.00 14.20 -1.89
N LYS A 45 7.78 13.17 -1.51
CA LYS A 45 9.20 13.12 -1.85
C LYS A 45 9.49 12.58 -3.24
N PHE A 46 8.80 11.52 -3.65
CA PHE A 46 9.21 10.77 -4.85
C PHE A 46 8.41 11.16 -6.10
N LYS A 47 7.21 11.75 -5.94
CA LYS A 47 6.34 12.19 -7.06
C LYS A 47 6.17 11.14 -8.17
N ASP A 48 6.21 9.86 -7.81
CA ASP A 48 6.15 8.73 -8.73
C ASP A 48 4.76 8.08 -8.65
N GLN A 49 4.01 8.12 -9.76
CA GLN A 49 2.68 7.52 -9.82
C GLN A 49 2.71 6.00 -9.65
N ARG A 50 3.87 5.36 -9.93
CA ARG A 50 4.02 3.91 -9.80
C ARG A 50 3.93 3.44 -8.34
N ILE A 51 3.99 4.35 -7.36
CA ILE A 51 3.77 4.04 -5.94
C ILE A 51 2.42 3.34 -5.72
N HIS A 52 1.39 3.61 -6.54
CA HIS A 52 0.10 2.90 -6.45
C HIS A 52 0.18 1.40 -6.78
N PHE A 53 1.22 0.95 -7.48
CA PHE A 53 1.46 -0.48 -7.71
C PHE A 53 2.18 -1.16 -6.53
N ALA A 54 2.75 -0.37 -5.62
CA ALA A 54 3.32 -0.85 -4.36
C ALA A 54 2.34 -0.74 -3.18
N LEU A 55 1.48 0.27 -3.20
CA LEU A 55 0.48 0.54 -2.17
C LEU A 55 -0.92 0.47 -2.78
N VAL A 56 -1.59 -0.66 -2.52
CA VAL A 56 -2.94 -0.89 -3.05
C VAL A 56 -4.01 -0.50 -2.04
N CYS A 57 -5.07 0.08 -2.57
CA CYS A 57 -6.28 0.48 -1.86
C CYS A 57 -7.21 -0.68 -1.48
N ALA A 58 -6.90 -1.91 -1.91
CA ALA A 58 -7.72 -3.12 -1.73
C ALA A 58 -9.17 -2.99 -2.23
N SER A 59 -9.41 -2.13 -3.23
CA SER A 59 -10.65 -2.07 -4.00
C SER A 59 -10.55 -3.00 -5.23
N GLY A 60 -11.69 -3.39 -5.79
CA GLY A 60 -11.75 -4.31 -6.94
C GLY A 60 -11.10 -3.78 -8.23
N GLY A 61 -10.91 -2.46 -8.35
CA GLY A 61 -10.20 -1.84 -9.47
C GLY A 61 -8.73 -1.52 -9.17
N CYS A 62 -8.23 -1.84 -7.97
CA CYS A 62 -6.82 -1.58 -7.65
C CYS A 62 -5.93 -2.63 -8.36
N PRO A 63 -4.68 -2.26 -8.70
CA PRO A 63 -3.72 -3.21 -9.26
C PRO A 63 -3.48 -4.40 -8.33
N PRO A 64 -3.10 -5.58 -8.86
CA PRO A 64 -2.77 -6.72 -8.04
C PRO A 64 -1.57 -6.42 -7.12
N LEU A 65 -1.73 -6.75 -5.84
CA LEU A 65 -0.65 -6.58 -4.87
C LEU A 65 0.48 -7.57 -5.15
N GLN A 66 1.71 -7.07 -5.09
CA GLN A 66 2.90 -7.90 -5.28
C GLN A 66 3.04 -8.94 -4.16
N SER A 67 3.23 -10.20 -4.52
CA SER A 67 3.39 -11.31 -3.57
C SER A 67 4.74 -11.32 -2.84
N LYS A 68 5.65 -10.41 -3.20
CA LYS A 68 6.98 -10.28 -2.60
C LYS A 68 7.21 -8.84 -2.15
N ALA A 69 7.84 -8.69 -0.98
CA ALA A 69 8.29 -7.38 -0.49
C ALA A 69 9.25 -6.73 -1.49
N PHE A 70 9.20 -5.40 -1.61
CA PHE A 70 10.15 -4.64 -2.42
C PHE A 70 11.50 -4.56 -1.72
N THR A 71 12.58 -4.69 -2.51
CA THR A 71 13.94 -4.42 -2.07
C THR A 71 14.49 -3.28 -2.91
N ALA A 72 15.54 -2.60 -2.43
CA ALA A 72 16.18 -1.53 -3.19
C ALA A 72 16.67 -2.05 -4.57
N SER A 73 17.20 -3.27 -4.59
CA SER A 73 17.61 -3.95 -5.83
C SER A 73 16.38 -4.29 -6.69
N GLY A 74 16.25 -3.63 -7.84
CA GLY A 74 15.19 -3.95 -8.81
C GLY A 74 13.83 -3.34 -8.48
N LEU A 75 13.76 -2.35 -7.59
CA LEU A 75 12.52 -1.62 -7.28
C LEU A 75 11.86 -1.10 -8.57
N ASP A 76 12.60 -0.33 -9.38
CA ASP A 76 12.07 0.28 -10.60
C ASP A 76 11.56 -0.76 -11.60
N SER A 77 12.34 -1.82 -11.86
CA SER A 77 11.96 -2.89 -12.77
C SER A 77 10.66 -3.56 -12.34
N ARG A 78 10.47 -3.77 -11.03
CA ARG A 78 9.24 -4.38 -10.49
C ARG A 78 8.04 -3.43 -10.56
N LEU A 79 8.25 -2.15 -10.28
CA LEU A 79 7.20 -1.12 -10.42
C LEU A 79 6.76 -0.99 -11.88
N ASP A 80 7.71 -0.98 -12.83
CA ASP A 80 7.42 -0.92 -14.26
C ASP A 80 6.70 -2.16 -14.75
N ALA A 81 7.12 -3.35 -14.32
CA ALA A 81 6.45 -4.59 -14.66
C ALA A 81 5.01 -4.62 -14.15
N ALA A 82 4.78 -4.18 -12.91
CA ALA A 82 3.45 -4.09 -12.32
C ALA A 82 2.55 -3.09 -13.08
N ALA A 83 3.08 -1.92 -13.43
CA ALA A 83 2.36 -0.91 -14.19
C ALA A 83 1.97 -1.43 -15.59
N LYS A 84 2.92 -2.02 -16.31
CA LYS A 84 2.68 -2.60 -17.64
C LYS A 84 1.66 -3.73 -17.58
N ALA A 85 1.76 -4.62 -16.60
CA ALA A 85 0.83 -5.73 -16.42
C ALA A 85 -0.59 -5.22 -16.17
N PHE A 86 -0.76 -4.20 -15.32
CA PHE A 86 -2.07 -3.62 -15.06
C PHE A 86 -2.68 -2.93 -16.28
N ILE A 87 -1.90 -2.19 -17.06
CA ILE A 87 -2.37 -1.53 -18.28
C ILE A 87 -2.78 -2.55 -19.35
N ALA A 88 -2.02 -3.64 -19.46
CA ALA A 88 -2.26 -4.71 -20.42
C ALA A 88 -3.40 -5.66 -20.01
N ASP A 89 -3.83 -5.62 -18.75
CA ASP A 89 -4.93 -6.45 -18.27
C ASP A 89 -6.28 -5.91 -18.78
N SER A 90 -6.89 -6.66 -19.70
CA SER A 90 -8.19 -6.36 -20.28
C SER A 90 -9.37 -6.77 -19.38
N GLN A 91 -9.12 -7.49 -18.28
CA GLN A 91 -10.15 -7.99 -17.37
C GLN A 91 -10.25 -7.21 -16.06
N SER A 92 -9.28 -6.37 -15.74
CA SER A 92 -9.38 -5.46 -14.60
C SER A 92 -10.43 -4.38 -14.87
N PRO A 93 -11.42 -4.17 -13.97
CA PRO A 93 -12.36 -3.05 -14.10
C PRO A 93 -11.57 -1.74 -14.01
N LYS A 94 -11.53 -1.00 -15.11
CA LYS A 94 -10.86 0.31 -15.20
C LYS A 94 -11.71 1.39 -14.55
#